data_AF-A0A7J5AX29-F1
#
_entry.id   AF-A0A7J5AX29-F1
#
_cell.length_a   1.000
_cell.length_b   1.000
_cell.length_c   1.000
_cell.angle_alpha   90.00
_cell.angle_beta   90.00
_cell.angle_gamma   90.00
#
_symmetry.space_group_name_H-M   'P 1'
#
loop_
_entity.id
_entity.type
_entity.pdbx_description
1 polymer ?
#
loop_
_entity_poly.entity_id
_entity_poly.type
_entity_poly.pdbx_seq_one_letter_code
_entity_poly.pdbx_strand_id
1 'polypeptide(L)'
;MQIWRTPETVDLLTAAVAPGDRIDRSFEVGAGMLTDHVPGSPPVLSTPALIGLLEDTAAGILRPRLAPGASSVGTWIGVHHRAPALSGDRVDVAATVATVAGRWITFDVTASVAGRVIGNGQVTQTLIRATKA
;
A
#
# COMPACT_ATOMS: atom_id res chain seq x y z
N MET A 1 -20.61 4.29 -4.57
CA MET A 1 -19.30 4.95 -4.50
C MET A 1 -18.87 5.36 -5.92
N GLN A 2 -19.41 6.48 -6.44
CA GLN A 2 -19.22 6.96 -7.82
C GLN A 2 -18.26 8.17 -7.90
N ILE A 3 -17.15 8.14 -7.18
CA ILE A 3 -16.22 9.30 -7.16
C ILE A 3 -15.25 9.27 -8.37
N TRP A 4 -15.03 8.08 -8.94
CA TRP A 4 -14.13 7.88 -10.09
C TRP A 4 -14.89 7.15 -11.21
N ARG A 5 -15.54 7.91 -12.11
CA ARG A 5 -16.11 7.35 -13.35
C ARG A 5 -14.97 7.03 -14.30
N THR A 6 -14.53 5.77 -14.31
CA THR A 6 -13.56 5.26 -15.28
C THR A 6 -14.32 4.30 -16.19
N PRO A 7 -14.55 4.64 -17.47
CA PRO A 7 -15.11 3.71 -18.44
C PRO A 7 -14.24 2.46 -18.53
N GLU A 8 -14.85 1.29 -18.73
CA GLU A 8 -14.14 0.00 -18.82
C GLU A 8 -13.15 -0.08 -20.01
N THR A 9 -13.28 0.83 -20.98
CA THR A 9 -12.55 0.86 -22.25
C THR A 9 -11.27 1.71 -22.25
N VAL A 10 -10.81 2.18 -21.08
CA VAL A 10 -9.63 3.06 -21.00
C VAL A 10 -8.38 2.27 -20.65
N ASP A 11 -7.33 2.41 -21.47
CA ASP A 11 -5.99 1.97 -21.10
C ASP A 11 -5.47 2.80 -19.92
N LEU A 12 -5.44 2.18 -18.73
CA LEU A 12 -4.94 2.78 -17.49
C LEU A 12 -3.48 2.38 -17.21
N LEU A 13 -2.96 1.42 -17.98
CA LEU A 13 -1.61 0.91 -17.85
C LEU A 13 -0.87 0.96 -19.18
N THR A 14 0.43 1.25 -19.15
CA THR A 14 1.36 1.16 -20.28
C THR A 14 2.04 -0.21 -20.38
N ALA A 15 1.99 -1.01 -19.31
CA ALA A 15 2.53 -2.36 -19.26
C ALA A 15 1.65 -3.24 -18.35
N ALA A 16 1.62 -4.55 -18.64
CA ALA A 16 0.82 -5.49 -17.87
C ALA A 16 1.27 -5.58 -16.41
N VAL A 17 0.31 -5.81 -15.52
CA VAL A 17 0.51 -6.21 -14.12
C VAL A 17 0.02 -7.65 -14.02
N ALA A 18 0.82 -8.52 -13.40
CA ALA A 18 0.51 -9.94 -13.29
C ALA A 18 0.56 -10.43 -11.84
N PRO A 19 -0.25 -11.43 -11.45
CA PRO A 19 -0.06 -12.13 -10.17
C PRO A 19 1.39 -12.61 -10.03
N GLY A 20 1.96 -12.41 -8.84
CA GLY A 20 3.36 -12.70 -8.54
C GLY A 20 4.33 -11.53 -8.76
N ASP A 21 3.92 -10.46 -9.45
CA ASP A 21 4.71 -9.20 -9.47
C ASP A 21 4.99 -8.76 -8.04
N ARG A 22 6.25 -8.43 -7.73
CA ARG A 22 6.69 -8.13 -6.38
C ARG A 22 7.59 -6.91 -6.31
N ILE A 23 7.47 -6.16 -5.22
CA ILE A 23 8.44 -5.14 -4.82
C ILE A 23 8.70 -5.22 -3.32
N ASP A 24 9.92 -4.88 -2.93
CA ASP A 24 10.37 -4.76 -1.55
C ASP A 24 10.89 -3.32 -1.34
N ARG A 25 10.55 -2.71 -0.20
CA ARG A 25 10.98 -1.36 0.18
C ARG A 25 11.28 -1.30 1.67
N SER A 26 12.18 -0.42 2.08
CA SER A 26 12.52 -0.20 3.48
C SER A 26 12.28 1.24 3.88
N PHE A 27 11.74 1.43 5.09
CA PHE A 27 11.41 2.73 5.65
C PHE A 27 11.94 2.85 7.07
N GLU A 28 12.40 4.03 7.46
CA GLU A 28 12.74 4.31 8.86
C GLU A 28 11.50 4.85 9.59
N VAL A 29 11.23 4.39 10.81
CA VAL A 29 10.13 4.89 11.64
C VAL A 29 10.49 6.29 12.15
N GLY A 30 9.92 7.31 11.50
CA GLY A 30 10.07 8.71 11.90
C GLY A 30 8.99 9.20 12.87
N ALA A 31 9.19 10.39 13.44
CA ALA A 31 8.29 10.99 14.44
C ALA A 31 6.82 11.06 13.98
N GLY A 32 6.57 11.42 12.71
CA GLY A 32 5.20 11.50 12.17
C GLY A 32 4.49 10.16 11.98
N MET A 33 5.15 9.03 12.26
CA MET A 33 4.58 7.68 12.11
C MET A 33 4.10 7.10 13.45
N LEU A 34 4.40 7.77 14.55
CA LEU A 34 4.13 7.26 15.90
C LEU A 34 2.65 7.35 16.27
N THR A 35 2.31 6.73 17.38
CA THR A 35 0.97 6.66 18.00
C THR A 35 0.54 7.96 18.69
N ASP A 36 1.10 9.11 18.35
CA ASP A 36 0.82 10.42 18.97
C ASP A 36 -0.67 10.82 18.90
N HIS A 37 -1.41 10.26 17.93
CA HIS A 37 -2.85 10.47 17.79
C HIS A 37 -3.72 9.62 18.74
N VAL A 38 -3.12 8.71 19.51
CA VAL A 38 -3.79 7.84 20.47
C VAL A 38 -3.34 8.22 21.89
N PRO A 39 -4.16 8.95 22.66
CA PRO A 39 -3.80 9.36 24.02
C PRO A 39 -3.41 8.17 24.91
N GLY A 40 -2.28 8.29 25.61
CA GLY A 40 -1.78 7.27 26.54
C GLY A 40 -1.11 6.06 25.88
N SER A 41 -0.94 6.05 24.55
CA SER A 41 -0.23 4.98 23.84
C SER A 41 1.30 5.13 23.96
N PRO A 42 2.07 4.03 24.05
CA PRO A 42 3.53 4.09 23.95
C PRO A 42 3.96 4.57 22.56
N PRO A 43 5.09 5.29 22.42
CA PRO A 43 5.54 5.89 21.16
C PRO A 43 6.12 4.83 20.20
N VAL A 44 5.23 4.15 19.48
CA VAL A 44 5.56 3.08 18.52
C VAL A 44 4.95 3.37 17.16
N LEU A 45 5.41 2.68 16.11
CA LEU A 45 4.79 2.73 14.80
C LEU A 45 3.28 2.49 14.93
N SER A 46 2.49 3.44 14.44
CA SER A 46 1.04 3.35 14.53
C SER A 46 0.44 2.49 13.42
N THR A 47 -0.75 1.93 13.65
CA THR A 47 -1.46 1.16 12.61
C THR A 47 -1.74 1.98 11.33
N PRO A 48 -2.17 3.25 11.39
CA PRO A 48 -2.31 4.07 10.19
C PRO A 48 -0.99 4.29 9.44
N ALA A 49 0.12 4.49 10.16
CA ALA A 49 1.42 4.63 9.53
C ALA A 49 1.87 3.32 8.86
N LEU A 50 1.72 2.17 9.55
CA LEU A 50 1.95 0.85 8.95
C LEU A 50 1.14 0.69 7.66
N ILE A 51 -0.16 0.99 7.69
CA ILE A 51 -1.04 0.96 6.52
C ILE A 51 -0.47 1.81 5.39
N GLY A 52 -0.05 3.03 5.67
CA GLY A 52 0.58 3.92 4.68
C GLY A 52 1.83 3.32 4.03
N LEU A 53 2.69 2.66 4.80
CA LEU A 53 3.88 1.98 4.26
C LEU A 53 3.51 0.81 3.33
N LEU A 54 2.50 0.02 3.71
CA LEU A 54 1.99 -1.10 2.92
C LEU A 54 1.36 -0.61 1.60
N GLU A 55 0.53 0.43 1.67
CA GLU A 55 -0.10 1.04 0.50
C GLU A 55 0.92 1.68 -0.45
N ASP A 56 1.89 2.42 0.08
CA ASP A 56 2.95 3.06 -0.72
C ASP A 56 3.81 2.02 -1.45
N THR A 57 4.09 0.89 -0.80
CA THR A 57 4.85 -0.22 -1.39
C THR A 57 4.04 -0.91 -2.49
N ALA A 58 2.77 -1.25 -2.22
CA ALA A 58 1.89 -1.86 -3.22
C ALA A 58 1.67 -0.96 -4.44
N ALA A 59 1.40 0.34 -4.23
CA ALA A 59 1.28 1.32 -5.31
C ALA A 59 2.58 1.47 -6.11
N GLY A 60 3.74 1.21 -5.50
CA GLY A 60 5.04 1.18 -6.17
C GLY A 60 5.12 0.23 -7.37
N ILE A 61 4.38 -0.89 -7.34
CA ILE A 61 4.28 -1.84 -8.46
C ILE A 61 3.51 -1.21 -9.64
N LEU A 62 2.53 -0.37 -9.36
CA LEU A 62 1.66 0.24 -10.37
C LEU A 62 2.28 1.49 -10.98
N ARG A 63 2.93 2.34 -10.18
CA ARG A 63 3.51 3.64 -10.58
C ARG A 63 4.25 3.65 -11.92
N PRO A 64 5.23 2.78 -12.18
CA PRO A 64 5.98 2.81 -13.45
C PRO A 64 5.16 2.32 -14.65
N ARG A 65 3.96 1.76 -14.41
CA ARG A 65 3.09 1.16 -15.43
C ARG A 65 1.84 1.99 -15.66
N LEU A 66 1.62 3.10 -14.97
CA LEU A 66 0.44 3.94 -15.15
C LEU A 66 0.49 4.67 -16.50
N ALA A 67 -0.62 4.66 -17.24
CA ALA A 67 -0.79 5.49 -18.41
C ALA A 67 -0.81 7.00 -18.04
N PRO A 68 -0.46 7.91 -18.96
CA PRO A 68 -0.59 9.34 -18.73
C PRO A 68 -2.01 9.72 -18.28
N GLY A 69 -2.12 10.45 -17.15
CA GLY A 69 -3.40 10.84 -16.56
C GLY A 69 -4.14 9.70 -15.85
N ALA A 70 -3.52 8.54 -15.64
CA ALA A 70 -4.01 7.49 -14.75
C ALA A 70 -3.34 7.56 -13.38
N SER A 71 -4.00 7.00 -12.37
CA SER A 71 -3.47 6.83 -11.01
C SER A 71 -4.04 5.55 -10.40
N SER A 72 -3.58 5.18 -9.20
CA SER A 72 -4.28 4.24 -8.34
C SER A 72 -4.75 4.89 -7.03
N VAL A 73 -5.79 4.32 -6.42
CA VAL A 73 -6.29 4.70 -5.10
C VAL A 73 -6.57 3.44 -4.29
N GLY A 74 -6.20 3.42 -3.00
CA GLY A 74 -6.57 2.33 -2.09
C GLY A 74 -8.08 2.33 -1.82
N THR A 75 -8.75 1.20 -2.06
CA THR A 75 -10.21 1.08 -1.84
C THR A 75 -10.60 0.01 -0.84
N TRP A 76 -9.68 -0.87 -0.48
CA TRP A 76 -9.87 -1.82 0.59
C TRP A 76 -8.53 -2.18 1.22
N ILE A 77 -8.52 -2.37 2.53
CA ILE A 77 -7.37 -2.85 3.27
C ILE A 77 -7.82 -3.71 4.44
N GLY A 78 -7.10 -4.78 4.70
CA GLY A 78 -7.28 -5.64 5.86
C GLY A 78 -5.92 -6.14 6.32
N VAL A 79 -5.49 -5.71 7.52
CA VAL A 79 -4.14 -5.99 8.04
C VAL A 79 -4.18 -6.33 9.52
N HIS A 80 -3.28 -7.22 9.93
CA HIS A 80 -2.94 -7.44 11.33
C HIS A 80 -1.67 -6.66 11.67
N HIS A 81 -1.71 -5.86 12.73
CA HIS A 81 -0.52 -5.25 13.34
C HIS A 81 -0.11 -6.15 14.51
N ARG A 82 0.88 -7.02 14.26
CA ARG A 82 1.22 -8.16 15.12
C ARG A 82 2.21 -7.82 16.23
N ALA A 83 3.05 -6.82 16.01
CA ALA A 83 4.07 -6.44 16.96
C ALA A 83 4.54 -5.00 16.73
N PRO A 84 5.08 -4.33 17.77
CA PRO A 84 5.53 -2.95 17.64
C PRO A 84 6.85 -2.83 16.86
N ALA A 85 7.07 -1.62 16.34
CA ALA A 85 8.34 -1.09 15.87
C ALA A 85 8.59 0.27 16.56
N LEU A 86 9.81 0.52 16.99
CA LEU A 86 10.20 1.73 17.70
C LEU A 86 10.65 2.83 16.73
N SER A 87 10.72 4.07 17.21
CA SER A 87 11.35 5.16 16.46
C SER A 87 12.78 4.79 16.05
N GLY A 88 13.15 5.06 14.80
CA GLY A 88 14.44 4.70 14.22
C GLY A 88 14.58 3.24 13.77
N ASP A 89 13.61 2.36 14.08
CA ASP A 89 13.61 1.01 13.51
C ASP A 89 13.45 1.08 11.99
N ARG A 90 14.08 0.13 11.29
CA ARG A 90 13.89 -0.07 9.86
C ARG A 90 12.80 -1.10 9.61
N VAL A 91 11.74 -0.68 8.93
CA VAL A 91 10.62 -1.51 8.51
C VAL A 91 10.80 -1.92 7.06
N ASP A 92 11.01 -3.20 6.83
CA ASP A 92 11.05 -3.80 5.51
C ASP A 92 9.66 -4.26 5.11
N VAL A 93 9.15 -3.72 4.02
CA VAL A 93 7.82 -3.98 3.49
C VAL A 93 7.93 -4.67 2.14
N ALA A 94 7.14 -5.71 1.98
CA ALA A 94 6.97 -6.41 0.73
C ALA A 94 5.51 -6.34 0.29
N ALA A 95 5.31 -6.15 -1.02
CA ALA A 95 4.02 -6.30 -1.67
C ALA A 95 4.15 -7.25 -2.85
N THR A 96 3.23 -8.20 -2.97
CA THR A 96 3.11 -9.11 -4.12
C THR A 96 1.70 -9.00 -4.67
N VAL A 97 1.54 -8.88 -5.99
CA VAL A 97 0.22 -8.91 -6.64
C VAL A 97 -0.39 -10.30 -6.43
N ALA A 98 -1.51 -10.35 -5.72
CA ALA A 98 -2.27 -11.58 -5.49
C ALA A 98 -3.27 -11.80 -6.63
N THR A 99 -4.04 -10.76 -6.99
CA THR A 99 -5.11 -10.85 -7.97
C THR A 99 -5.19 -9.60 -8.82
N VAL A 100 -5.43 -9.77 -10.13
CA VAL A 100 -5.75 -8.71 -11.08
C VAL A 100 -7.18 -8.94 -11.57
N ALA A 101 -8.12 -8.10 -11.16
CA ALA A 101 -9.54 -8.18 -11.52
C ALA A 101 -9.97 -6.87 -12.20
N GLY A 102 -9.69 -6.77 -13.51
CA GLY A 102 -9.90 -5.54 -14.27
C GLY A 102 -9.08 -4.39 -13.69
N ARG A 103 -9.74 -3.35 -13.19
CA ARG A 103 -9.09 -2.19 -12.56
C ARG A 103 -8.73 -2.38 -11.08
N TRP A 104 -9.15 -3.49 -10.46
CA TRP A 104 -8.88 -3.79 -9.05
C TRP A 104 -7.67 -4.70 -8.95
N ILE A 105 -6.61 -4.22 -8.29
CA ILE A 105 -5.38 -4.97 -8.09
C ILE A 105 -5.23 -5.21 -6.59
N THR A 106 -5.31 -6.46 -6.18
CA THR A 106 -5.14 -6.85 -4.77
C THR A 106 -3.73 -7.39 -4.55
N PHE A 107 -3.12 -6.95 -3.46
CA PHE A 107 -1.75 -7.28 -3.08
C PHE A 107 -1.74 -8.00 -1.74
N ASP A 108 -0.98 -9.08 -1.64
CA ASP A 108 -0.52 -9.60 -0.36
C ASP A 108 0.64 -8.73 0.13
N VAL A 109 0.56 -8.29 1.38
CA VAL A 109 1.54 -7.37 1.96
C VAL A 109 2.08 -7.89 3.29
N THR A 110 3.36 -7.64 3.55
CA THR A 110 4.01 -7.97 4.81
C THR A 110 4.99 -6.87 5.18
N ALA A 111 5.05 -6.53 6.46
CA ALA A 111 6.02 -5.64 7.05
C ALA A 111 6.80 -6.39 8.14
N SER A 112 8.10 -6.18 8.20
CA SER A 112 8.99 -6.79 9.19
C SER A 112 10.04 -5.83 9.70
N VAL A 113 10.55 -6.07 10.90
CA VAL A 113 11.70 -5.36 11.48
C VAL A 113 12.72 -6.42 11.85
N ALA A 114 13.94 -6.31 11.31
CA ALA A 114 15.01 -7.29 11.51
C ALA A 114 14.53 -8.75 11.26
N GLY A 115 13.74 -8.97 10.21
CA GLY A 115 13.19 -10.28 9.84
C GLY A 115 11.97 -10.75 10.67
N ARG A 116 11.60 -10.06 11.75
CA ARG A 116 10.39 -10.38 12.53
C ARG A 116 9.19 -9.67 11.92
N VAL A 117 8.15 -10.43 11.55
CA VAL A 117 6.90 -9.85 11.02
C VAL A 117 6.23 -8.98 12.08
N ILE A 118 6.02 -7.70 11.74
CA ILE A 118 5.28 -6.73 12.55
C ILE A 118 3.87 -6.51 12.02
N GLY A 119 3.62 -6.81 10.75
CA GLY A 119 2.26 -6.78 10.21
C GLY A 119 2.14 -7.47 8.86
N ASN A 120 0.94 -7.91 8.52
CA ASN A 120 0.65 -8.56 7.25
C ASN A 120 -0.84 -8.51 6.94
N GLY A 121 -1.18 -8.67 5.67
CA GLY A 121 -2.57 -8.69 5.22
C GLY A 121 -2.65 -8.41 3.73
N GLN A 122 -3.68 -7.68 3.33
CA GLN A 122 -3.93 -7.36 1.93
C GLN A 122 -4.37 -5.91 1.74
N VAL A 123 -3.99 -5.35 0.58
CA VAL A 123 -4.38 -4.02 0.10
C VAL A 123 -4.98 -4.17 -1.29
N THR A 124 -6.07 -3.46 -1.60
CA THR A 124 -6.58 -3.35 -2.97
C THR A 124 -6.41 -1.93 -3.47
N GLN A 125 -5.65 -1.78 -4.56
CA GLN A 125 -5.53 -0.54 -5.32
C GLN A 125 -6.42 -0.59 -6.55
N THR A 126 -7.02 0.55 -6.85
CA THR A 126 -7.93 0.73 -7.97
C THR A 126 -7.33 1.65 -8.99
N LEU A 127 -7.18 1.18 -10.21
CA LEU A 127 -6.79 2.04 -11.32
C LEU A 127 -7.94 3.01 -11.65
N ILE A 128 -7.59 4.29 -11.76
CA ILE A 128 -8.52 5.37 -12.04
C ILE A 128 -7.93 6.33 -13.08
N ARG A 129 -8.80 7.10 -13.75
CA ARG A 129 -8.39 8.36 -14.38
C ARG A 129 -8.25 9.45 -13.32
N ALA A 130 -7.11 10.11 -13.28
CA ALA A 130 -6.82 11.22 -12.39
C ALA A 130 -7.16 12.57 -13.04
N THR A 131 -8.30 12.66 -13.73
CA THR A 131 -8.84 13.94 -14.21
C THR A 131 -9.62 14.57 -13.06
N LYS A 132 -9.15 15.71 -12.56
CA LYS A 132 -9.98 16.58 -11.72
C LYS A 132 -11.14 17.04 -12.59
N ALA A 133 -12.37 16.77 -12.16
CA ALA A 133 -13.55 17.38 -12.78
C ALA A 133 -13.52 18.90 -12.58
#